data_AF-A0A645AFZ2-F1
#
_entry.id   AF-A0A645AFZ2-F1
#
_cell.length_a   1.000
_cell.length_b   1.000
_cell.length_c   1.000
_cell.angle_alpha   90.00
_cell.angle_beta   90.00
_cell.angle_gamma   90.00
#
_symmetry.space_group_name_H-M   'P 1'
#
loop_
_entity.id
_entity.type
_entity.pdbx_description
1 polymer ?
#
loop_
_entity_poly.entity_id
_entity_poly.type
_entity_poly.pdbx_seq_one_letter_code
_entity_poly.pdbx_strand_id
1 'polypeptide(L)' 'MEYKDMKMDDIIKRINELYKKSKEEGLDDSEKEEQQILRRRYIDSVKSNFKAQLETVELKKRN' A
#
# COMPACT_ATOMS: atom_id res chain seq x y z
N MET A 1 6.81 15.16 -5.77
CA MET A 1 6.98 14.88 -4.32
C MET A 1 7.48 13.44 -4.21
N GLU A 2 8.63 13.20 -3.58
CA GLU A 2 9.16 11.82 -3.49
C GLU A 2 8.60 11.11 -2.25
N TYR A 3 7.56 10.30 -2.46
CA TYR A 3 6.99 9.42 -1.41
C TYR A 3 7.92 8.25 -1.03
N LYS A 4 9.17 8.27 -1.52
CA LYS A 4 10.12 7.16 -1.42
C LYS A 4 10.59 6.91 0.02
N ASP A 5 10.60 7.94 0.87
CA ASP A 5 11.15 7.86 2.22
C ASP A 5 10.09 7.90 3.33
N MET A 6 8.80 7.98 2.98
CA MET A 6 7.72 7.96 3.97
C MET A 6 7.58 6.59 4.65
N LYS A 7 7.27 6.62 5.95
CA LYS A 7 6.94 5.43 6.73
C LYS A 7 5.62 4.82 6.24
N MET A 8 5.50 3.50 6.35
CA MET A 8 4.31 2.78 5.88
C MET A 8 3.03 3.23 6.59
N ASP A 9 3.09 3.51 7.88
CA ASP A 9 1.92 4.00 8.65
C ASP A 9 1.41 5.34 8.11
N ASP A 10 2.31 6.24 7.73
CA ASP A 10 1.95 7.55 7.19
C ASP A 10 1.36 7.42 5.78
N ILE A 11 1.84 6.46 4.98
CA ILE A 11 1.27 6.13 3.67
C ILE A 11 -0.15 5.60 3.81
N ILE A 12 -0.40 4.70 4.76
CA ILE A 12 -1.74 4.15 5.02
C ILE A 12 -2.69 5.27 5.48
N LYS A 13 -2.24 6.14 6.40
CA LYS A 13 -3.03 7.30 6.83
C LYS A 13 -3.39 8.19 5.64
N ARG A 14 -2.42 8.54 4.80
CA ARG A 14 -2.64 9.39 3.62
C ARG A 14 -3.58 8.75 2.60
N ILE A 15 -3.47 7.44 2.35
CA ILE A 15 -4.40 6.69 1.50
C ILE A 15 -5.84 6.80 2.04
N ASN A 16 -6.01 6.69 3.36
CA ASN A 16 -7.32 6.78 4.01
C ASN A 16 -7.91 8.19 3.95
N GLU A 17 -7.09 9.23 4.12
CA GLU A 17 -7.49 10.64 3.94
C GLU A 17 -7.99 10.88 2.52
N LEU A 18 -7.20 10.50 1.50
CA LEU A 18 -7.57 10.62 0.09
C LEU A 18 -8.82 9.80 -0.25
N TYR A 19 -8.97 8.62 0.37
CA TYR A 19 -10.17 7.82 0.20
C TYR A 19 -11.41 8.52 0.77
N LYS A 20 -11.31 9.10 1.98
CA LYS A 20 -12.41 9.85 2.59
C LYS A 20 -12.79 11.05 1.73
N LYS A 21 -11.80 11.85 1.30
CA LYS A 21 -12.01 12.98 0.40
C LYS A 21 -12.66 12.55 -0.92
N SER A 22 -12.19 11.46 -1.52
CA SER A 22 -12.79 10.87 -2.73
C SER A 22 -14.27 10.50 -2.57
N LYS A 23 -14.72 10.17 -1.36
CA LYS A 23 -16.12 9.79 -1.08
C LYS A 23 -17.02 10.99 -0.81
N GLU A 24 -16.48 12.03 -0.18
CA GLU A 24 -17.24 13.22 0.22
C GLU A 24 -17.30 14.26 -0.90
N GLU A 25 -16.16 14.54 -1.54
CA GLU A 25 -15.97 15.69 -2.43
C GLU A 25 -15.47 15.28 -3.82
N GLY A 26 -14.85 14.11 -3.92
CA GLY A 26 -14.06 13.69 -5.08
C GLY A 26 -12.59 14.06 -4.95
N LEU A 27 -11.77 13.57 -5.88
CA LEU A 27 -10.35 13.90 -5.97
C LEU A 27 -10.08 14.66 -7.25
N ASP A 28 -9.19 15.65 -7.17
CA ASP A 28 -8.59 16.23 -8.37
C ASP A 28 -7.57 15.25 -9.01
N ASP A 29 -7.06 15.60 -10.18
CA ASP A 29 -6.19 14.69 -10.93
C ASP A 29 -4.81 14.50 -10.25
N SER A 30 -4.31 15.52 -9.55
CA SER A 30 -3.06 15.41 -8.78
C SER A 30 -3.25 14.49 -7.58
N GLU A 31 -4.39 14.56 -6.91
CA GLU A 31 -4.72 13.71 -5.76
C GLU A 31 -4.99 12.26 -6.18
N LYS A 32 -5.58 12.03 -7.35
CA LYS A 32 -5.70 10.69 -7.92
C LYS A 32 -4.34 10.09 -8.20
N GLU A 33 -3.43 10.87 -8.79
CA GLU A 33 -2.06 10.43 -9.07
C GLU A 33 -1.31 10.11 -7.76
N GLU A 34 -1.40 11.00 -6.77
CA GLU A 34 -0.87 10.76 -5.42
C GLU A 34 -1.43 9.45 -4.84
N GLN A 35 -2.76 9.27 -4.87
CA GLN A 35 -3.40 8.07 -4.33
C GLN A 35 -2.93 6.80 -5.04
N GLN A 36 -2.74 6.84 -6.37
CA GLN A 36 -2.23 5.70 -7.14
C GLN A 36 -0.79 5.34 -6.76
N ILE A 37 0.10 6.35 -6.64
CA ILE A 37 1.49 6.16 -6.25
C ILE A 37 1.57 5.52 -4.85
N LEU A 38 0.81 6.07 -3.89
CA LEU A 38 0.78 5.57 -2.52
C LEU A 38 0.24 4.13 -2.44
N ARG A 39 -0.85 3.84 -3.16
CA ARG A 39 -1.43 2.48 -3.21
C ARG A 39 -0.47 1.48 -3.82
N ARG A 40 0.25 1.86 -4.89
CA ARG A 40 1.24 0.98 -5.51
C ARG A 40 2.33 0.61 -4.52
N ARG A 41 2.88 1.60 -3.81
CA ARG A 41 3.90 1.40 -2.79
C ARG A 41 3.42 0.46 -1.66
N TYR A 42 2.20 0.66 -1.17
CA TYR A 42 1.62 -0.22 -0.16
C TYR A 42 1.52 -1.67 -0.66
N ILE A 43 0.97 -1.89 -1.86
CA ILE A 43 0.83 -3.22 -2.45
C ILE A 43 2.19 -3.90 -2.62
N ASP A 44 3.20 -3.18 -3.10
CA ASP A 44 4.53 -3.74 -3.32
C ASP A 44 5.18 -4.14 -1.99
N SER A 45 5.01 -3.34 -0.94
CA SER A 45 5.47 -3.71 0.41
C SER A 45 4.74 -4.95 0.96
N VAL A 46 3.43 -5.03 0.78
CA VAL A 46 2.63 -6.19 1.23
C VAL A 46 3.06 -7.45 0.49
N LYS A 47 3.25 -7.37 -0.84
CA LYS A 47 3.72 -8.50 -1.66
C LYS A 47 5.11 -8.97 -1.23
N SER A 48 6.03 -8.04 -0.96
CA SER A 48 7.38 -8.37 -0.48
C SER A 48 7.33 -9.11 0.86
N ASN A 49 6.55 -8.60 1.81
CA ASN A 49 6.38 -9.22 3.12
C ASN A 49 5.76 -10.62 3.01
N PHE A 50 4.74 -10.77 2.16
CA PHE A 50 4.09 -12.06 1.93
C PHE A 50 5.03 -13.08 1.28
N LYS A 51 5.84 -12.66 0.29
CA LYS A 51 6.86 -13.52 -0.32
C LYS A 51 7.86 -14.03 0.71
N ALA A 52 8.37 -13.14 1.58
CA ALA A 52 9.29 -13.52 2.65
C ALA A 52 8.64 -14.52 3.62
N GLN A 53 7.36 -14.38 3.94
CA GLN A 53 6.64 -15.36 4.75
C GLN A 53 6.54 -16.71 4.04
N LEU A 54 6.20 -16.74 2.75
CA LEU A 54 6.11 -17.99 1.97
C LEU A 54 7.44 -18.74 1.89
N GLU A 55 8.57 -18.03 1.81
CA GLU A 55 9.91 -18.65 1.83
C GLU A 55 10.19 -19.41 3.13
N THR A 56 9.50 -19.08 4.22
CA THR A 56 9.61 -19.77 5.52
C THR A 56 8.60 -20.91 5.71
N VAL A 57 7.63 -21.06 4.79
CA VAL A 57 6.60 -22.11 4.88
C VAL A 57 7.16 -23.41 4.31
N GLU A 58 7.33 -24.41 5.18
CA GLU A 58 7.67 -25.76 4.75
C GLU A 58 6.43 -26.58 4.39
N LEU A 59 6.51 -27.33 3.29
CA LEU A 59 5.46 -28.27 2.90
C LEU A 59 5.34 -29.37 3.95
N LYS A 60 4.21 -29.41 4.66
CA LYS A 60 3.91 -30.48 5.60
C LYS A 60 3.80 -31.81 4.85
N LYS A 61 4.81 -32.68 4.98
CA LYS A 61 4.72 -34.07 4.51
C LYS A 61 3.56 -34.76 5.22
N ARG A 62 2.66 -35.36 4.44
CA ARG A 62 1.63 -36.28 4.96
C ARG A 62 2.27 -37.66 5.06
N ASN A 63 2.23 -38.23 6.27
CA ASN A 63 2.58 -39.62 6.56
C ASN A 63 1.46 -40.55 6.12
#